data_AF-X1TJR4-F1
#
_entry.id   AF-X1TJR4-F1
#
_cell.length_a   1.000
_cell.length_b   1.000
_cell.length_c   1.000
_cell.angle_alpha   90.00
_cell.angle_beta   90.00
_cell.angle_gamma   90.00
#
_symmetry.space_group_name_H-M   'P 1'
#
loop_
_entity.id
_entity.type
_entity.pdbx_description
1 polymer ?
#
loop_
_entity_poly.entity_id
_entity_poly.type
_entity_poly.pdbx_seq_one_letter_code
_entity_poly.pdbx_strand_id
1 'polypeptide(L)'
;MLLAKFIASDLIDALTSKTDEGIVHSVFDHACNIQLDRNRLVILISPKLPNYPSAIKLDIAEDQKLCSIGFKAGMKSVINKDEIKIPEACLSIKLTGAKVWDSSPLFIRSKISEEMLNENIEKIRDLTLKFGETEGVASILDENKVDNNYKNFIVNSVKRLAKGISDFDFKEITEASKRLIGLGPGLTPAADDFLLGILA
;
A
#
# COMPACT_ATOMS: atom_id res chain seq x y z
N MET A 1 -28.67 7.09 8.64
CA MET A 1 -27.53 6.68 9.49
C MET A 1 -26.97 5.38 8.93
N LEU A 2 -25.68 5.34 8.66
CA LEU A 2 -24.94 4.16 8.23
C LEU A 2 -24.11 3.61 9.40
N LEU A 3 -23.70 2.35 9.31
CA LEU A 3 -22.84 1.71 10.30
C LEU A 3 -21.49 1.37 9.66
N ALA A 4 -20.41 1.47 10.43
CA ALA A 4 -19.13 0.89 10.05
C ALA A 4 -19.09 -0.59 10.48
N LYS A 5 -18.67 -1.45 9.56
CA LYS A 5 -18.44 -2.88 9.78
C LYS A 5 -17.02 -3.16 10.23
N PHE A 6 -16.04 -2.51 9.59
CA PHE A 6 -14.63 -2.60 9.94
C PHE A 6 -13.96 -1.23 9.93
N ILE A 7 -12.96 -1.06 10.79
CA ILE A 7 -12.07 0.11 10.83
C ILE A 7 -10.63 -0.40 10.86
N ALA A 8 -9.78 0.13 9.99
CA ALA A 8 -8.36 -0.17 9.99
C ALA A 8 -7.69 0.31 11.30
N SER A 9 -6.79 -0.50 11.85
CA SER A 9 -6.14 -0.23 13.15
C SER A 9 -5.40 1.11 13.17
N ASP A 10 -4.73 1.48 12.08
CA ASP A 10 -4.01 2.75 11.92
C ASP A 10 -4.90 3.99 12.02
N LEU A 11 -6.21 3.87 11.71
CA LEU A 11 -7.17 4.96 11.92
C LEU A 11 -7.59 5.11 13.37
N ILE A 12 -7.62 4.04 14.17
CA ILE A 12 -8.11 4.13 15.54
C ILE A 12 -7.21 5.06 16.36
N ASP A 13 -5.90 4.97 16.14
CA ASP A 13 -4.92 5.85 16.78
C ASP A 13 -5.03 7.29 16.27
N ALA A 14 -5.40 7.48 15.00
CA ALA A 14 -5.59 8.80 14.40
C ALA A 14 -6.91 9.46 14.83
N LEU A 15 -7.95 8.67 15.12
CA LEU A 15 -9.29 9.13 15.51
C LEU A 15 -9.36 9.31 17.02
N THR A 16 -9.11 10.54 17.47
CA THR A 16 -9.16 10.87 18.89
C THR A 16 -10.59 11.15 19.39
N SER A 17 -10.74 11.37 20.70
CA SER A 17 -12.00 11.91 21.26
C SER A 17 -12.26 13.37 20.85
N LYS A 18 -11.24 14.08 20.38
CA LYS A 18 -11.39 15.40 19.79
C LYS A 18 -12.00 15.25 18.40
N THR A 19 -12.84 16.21 18.06
CA THR A 19 -13.45 16.28 16.73
C THR A 19 -12.48 16.96 15.76
N ASP A 20 -12.25 16.31 14.62
CA ASP A 20 -11.53 16.84 13.47
C ASP A 20 -12.53 17.27 12.39
N GLU A 21 -12.21 18.36 11.70
CA GLU A 21 -12.91 18.78 10.48
C GLU A 21 -12.25 18.12 9.27
N GLY A 22 -13.04 17.84 8.24
CA GLY A 22 -12.54 17.31 6.99
C GLY A 22 -13.40 17.72 5.80
N ILE A 23 -12.92 17.40 4.61
CA ILE A 23 -13.59 17.65 3.35
C ILE A 23 -13.59 16.36 2.53
N VAL A 24 -14.74 15.99 1.98
CA VAL A 24 -14.83 14.92 0.99
C VAL A 24 -13.98 15.33 -0.21
N HIS A 25 -12.83 14.69 -0.38
CA HIS A 25 -11.85 15.03 -1.41
C HIS A 25 -12.27 14.45 -2.76
N SER A 26 -12.62 13.16 -2.79
CA SER A 26 -12.98 12.45 -4.02
C SER A 26 -13.95 11.31 -3.73
N VAL A 27 -14.90 11.09 -4.64
CA VAL A 27 -15.92 10.04 -4.53
C VAL A 27 -15.87 9.17 -5.77
N PHE A 28 -15.75 7.86 -5.55
CA PHE A 28 -15.79 6.81 -6.55
C PHE A 28 -17.01 5.91 -6.31
N ASP A 29 -17.23 4.93 -7.19
CA ASP A 29 -18.32 3.96 -7.04
C ASP A 29 -18.23 3.21 -5.71
N HIS A 30 -17.04 2.81 -5.27
CA HIS A 30 -16.87 1.94 -4.11
C HIS A 30 -15.98 2.53 -3.00
N ALA A 31 -15.50 3.76 -3.16
CA ALA A 31 -14.64 4.46 -2.20
C ALA A 31 -14.99 5.96 -2.11
N CYS A 32 -14.91 6.54 -0.93
CA CYS A 32 -15.10 7.97 -0.68
C CYS A 32 -13.97 8.45 0.23
N ASN A 33 -13.09 9.29 -0.32
CA ASN A 33 -11.93 9.81 0.39
C ASN A 33 -12.30 11.10 1.10
N ILE A 34 -12.02 11.17 2.39
CA ILE A 34 -12.20 12.34 3.23
C ILE A 34 -10.83 12.82 3.67
N GLN A 35 -10.51 14.06 3.38
CA GLN A 35 -9.27 14.71 3.79
C GLN A 35 -9.50 15.49 5.08
N LEU A 36 -8.74 15.17 6.13
CA LEU A 36 -8.78 15.89 7.40
C LEU A 36 -7.84 17.11 7.37
N ASP A 37 -6.61 16.89 6.92
CA ASP A 37 -5.60 17.93 6.71
C ASP A 37 -4.72 17.56 5.49
N ARG A 38 -3.62 18.29 5.26
CA ARG A 38 -2.78 18.07 4.07
C ARG A 38 -2.25 16.64 3.94
N ASN A 39 -2.08 15.90 5.04
CA ASN A 39 -1.39 14.61 5.05
C ASN A 39 -2.26 13.45 5.53
N ARG A 40 -3.45 13.71 6.10
CA ARG A 40 -4.34 12.66 6.62
C ARG A 40 -5.58 12.46 5.75
N LEU A 41 -5.80 11.21 5.33
CA LEU A 41 -6.97 10.75 4.60
C LEU A 41 -7.69 9.66 5.40
N VAL A 42 -9.02 9.72 5.41
CA VAL A 42 -9.91 8.66 5.88
C VAL A 42 -10.71 8.18 4.67
N ILE A 43 -10.70 6.87 4.41
CA ILE A 43 -11.32 6.33 3.20
C ILE A 43 -12.51 5.47 3.57
N LEU A 44 -13.72 5.91 3.23
CA LEU A 44 -14.92 5.08 3.36
C LEU A 44 -14.98 4.11 2.19
N ILE A 45 -15.17 2.82 2.46
CA ILE A 45 -15.26 1.78 1.43
C ILE A 45 -16.54 0.96 1.52
N SER A 46 -17.05 0.56 0.37
CA SER A 46 -18.12 -0.45 0.29
C SER A 46 -17.59 -1.86 0.59
N PRO A 47 -18.46 -2.84 0.90
CA PRO A 47 -18.05 -4.22 1.13
C PRO A 47 -17.30 -4.89 -0.03
N LYS A 48 -17.47 -4.40 -1.25
CA LYS A 48 -16.84 -4.94 -2.47
C LYS A 48 -15.33 -4.77 -2.52
N LEU A 49 -14.78 -3.79 -1.79
CA LEU A 49 -13.33 -3.59 -1.69
C LEU A 49 -12.75 -4.38 -0.51
N PRO A 50 -11.52 -4.91 -0.63
CA PRO A 50 -10.82 -5.48 0.52
C PRO A 50 -10.58 -4.42 1.61
N ASN A 51 -10.32 -4.85 2.84
CA ASN A 51 -9.84 -3.93 3.87
C ASN A 51 -8.39 -3.53 3.53
N TYR A 52 -8.03 -2.26 3.77
CA TYR A 52 -6.69 -1.73 3.59
C TYR A 52 -6.42 -0.58 4.59
N PRO A 53 -5.17 -0.15 4.78
CA PRO A 53 -4.84 0.92 5.72
C PRO A 53 -5.66 2.19 5.49
N SER A 54 -5.93 2.93 6.55
CA SER A 54 -6.67 4.19 6.49
C SER A 54 -8.12 4.06 5.99
N ALA A 55 -8.69 2.84 6.01
CA ALA A 55 -10.04 2.57 5.51
C ALA A 55 -11.08 2.26 6.61
N ILE A 56 -12.32 2.69 6.37
CA ILE A 56 -13.52 2.35 7.14
C ILE A 56 -14.51 1.66 6.20
N LYS A 57 -14.77 0.38 6.45
CA LYS A 57 -15.73 -0.40 5.66
C LYS A 57 -17.14 -0.18 6.18
N LEU A 58 -18.03 0.26 5.30
CA LEU A 58 -19.44 0.49 5.61
C LEU A 58 -20.24 -0.81 5.58
N ASP A 59 -21.23 -0.91 6.45
CA ASP A 59 -22.23 -1.98 6.46
C ASP A 59 -23.42 -1.56 5.58
N ILE A 60 -23.22 -1.72 4.27
CA ILE A 60 -24.19 -1.44 3.20
C ILE A 60 -24.28 -2.66 2.26
N ALA A 61 -25.19 -2.66 1.29
CA ALA A 61 -25.22 -3.70 0.27
C ALA A 61 -23.93 -3.71 -0.57
N GLU A 62 -23.53 -4.87 -1.09
CA GLU A 62 -22.25 -5.06 -1.78
C GLU A 62 -22.16 -4.30 -3.11
N ASP A 63 -23.27 -4.19 -3.82
CA ASP A 63 -23.42 -3.47 -5.09
C ASP A 63 -23.77 -1.98 -4.90
N GLN A 64 -24.04 -1.56 -3.65
CA GLN A 64 -24.35 -0.17 -3.35
C GLN A 64 -23.14 0.72 -3.66
N LYS A 65 -23.33 1.62 -4.63
CA LYS A 65 -22.35 2.64 -4.96
C LYS A 65 -22.38 3.77 -3.94
N LEU A 66 -21.21 4.28 -3.54
CA LEU A 66 -21.11 5.40 -2.62
C LEU A 66 -21.52 6.73 -3.27
N CYS A 67 -21.21 6.90 -4.56
CA CYS A 67 -21.62 8.09 -5.32
C CYS A 67 -23.15 8.28 -5.38
N SER A 68 -23.95 7.19 -5.26
CA SER A 68 -25.42 7.27 -5.24
C SER A 68 -26.02 7.46 -3.85
N ILE A 69 -25.22 7.36 -2.78
CA ILE A 69 -25.66 7.65 -1.39
C ILE A 69 -25.69 9.17 -1.11
N GLY A 70 -25.18 9.98 -2.04
CA GLY A 70 -25.21 11.45 -1.94
C GLY A 70 -23.87 12.08 -1.54
N PHE A 71 -22.80 11.29 -1.39
CA PHE A 71 -21.46 11.84 -1.22
C PHE A 71 -21.04 12.63 -2.46
N LYS A 72 -20.53 13.84 -2.27
CA LYS A 72 -19.95 14.68 -3.34
C LYS A 72 -18.65 15.31 -2.86
N ALA A 73 -17.71 15.48 -3.79
CA ALA A 73 -16.48 16.21 -3.52
C ALA A 73 -16.77 17.65 -3.06
N GLY A 74 -15.96 18.15 -2.13
CA GLY A 74 -16.11 19.46 -1.50
C GLY A 74 -17.03 19.49 -0.28
N MET A 75 -17.75 18.40 0.02
CA MET A 75 -18.64 18.36 1.19
C MET A 75 -17.85 18.38 2.50
N LYS A 76 -18.34 19.13 3.48
CA LYS A 76 -17.73 19.16 4.82
C LYS A 76 -18.09 17.92 5.62
N SER A 77 -17.11 17.41 6.34
CA SER A 77 -17.26 16.30 7.27
C SER A 77 -16.75 16.68 8.66
N VAL A 78 -17.35 16.08 9.68
CA VAL A 78 -16.96 16.20 11.07
C VAL A 78 -16.71 14.79 11.59
N ILE A 79 -15.51 14.53 12.09
CA ILE A 79 -15.02 13.18 12.38
C ILE A 79 -14.50 13.11 13.82
N ASN A 80 -14.88 12.08 14.55
CA ASN A 80 -14.29 11.72 15.84
C ASN A 80 -14.23 10.19 15.97
N LYS A 81 -13.76 9.69 17.11
CA LYS A 81 -13.69 8.23 17.38
C LYS A 81 -15.03 7.49 17.31
N ASP A 82 -16.16 8.17 17.47
CA ASP A 82 -17.47 7.55 17.62
C ASP A 82 -18.31 7.60 16.33
N GLU A 83 -18.15 8.64 15.53
CA GLU A 83 -18.93 8.87 14.31
C GLU A 83 -18.25 9.78 13.28
N ILE A 84 -18.71 9.67 12.03
CA ILE A 84 -18.44 10.60 10.93
C ILE A 84 -19.76 11.23 10.50
N LYS A 85 -19.82 12.55 10.49
CA LYS A 85 -20.99 13.34 10.06
C LYS A 85 -20.68 14.09 8.79
N ILE A 86 -21.57 14.03 7.82
CA ILE A 86 -21.53 14.84 6.59
C ILE A 86 -22.87 15.56 6.49
N PRO A 87 -22.99 16.76 7.10
CA PRO A 87 -24.26 17.46 7.28
C PRO A 87 -24.97 17.77 5.96
N GLU A 88 -24.23 18.17 4.93
CA GLU A 88 -24.77 18.54 3.61
C GLU A 88 -25.42 17.36 2.88
N ALA A 89 -25.00 16.13 3.19
CA ALA A 89 -25.63 14.91 2.68
C ALA A 89 -26.70 14.35 3.65
N CYS A 90 -26.91 14.97 4.82
CA CYS A 90 -27.74 14.43 5.90
C CYS A 90 -27.33 13.01 6.30
N LEU A 91 -26.02 12.72 6.27
CA LEU A 91 -25.45 11.41 6.57
C LEU A 91 -24.66 11.44 7.88
N SER A 92 -24.83 10.37 8.65
CA SER A 92 -23.97 10.03 9.78
C SER A 92 -23.57 8.56 9.66
N ILE A 93 -22.31 8.27 9.96
CA ILE A 93 -21.73 6.93 9.97
C ILE A 93 -21.27 6.65 11.40
N LYS A 94 -21.87 5.66 12.03
CA LYS A 94 -21.49 5.24 13.38
C LYS A 94 -20.26 4.33 13.33
N LEU A 95 -19.21 4.69 14.07
CA LEU A 95 -17.96 3.93 14.15
C LEU A 95 -17.96 2.96 15.35
N THR A 96 -18.68 3.31 16.42
CA THR A 96 -18.82 2.46 17.60
C THR A 96 -19.43 1.10 17.27
N GLY A 97 -18.73 0.03 17.64
CA GLY A 97 -19.12 -1.36 17.38
C GLY A 97 -18.54 -1.97 16.10
N ALA A 98 -17.82 -1.20 15.29
CA ALA A 98 -17.08 -1.74 14.16
C ALA A 98 -15.95 -2.66 14.63
N LYS A 99 -15.67 -3.72 13.86
CA LYS A 99 -14.53 -4.61 14.13
C LYS A 99 -13.23 -3.94 13.70
N VAL A 100 -12.20 -4.07 14.53
CA VAL A 100 -10.87 -3.59 14.15
C VAL A 100 -10.25 -4.58 13.16
N TRP A 101 -9.78 -4.06 12.02
CA TRP A 101 -8.95 -4.81 11.09
C TRP A 101 -7.51 -4.36 11.26
N ASP A 102 -6.64 -5.26 11.70
CA ASP A 102 -5.22 -4.98 11.85
C ASP A 102 -4.51 -5.16 10.51
N SER A 103 -3.92 -4.07 10.01
CA SER A 103 -3.14 -4.06 8.78
C SER A 103 -1.70 -4.53 8.95
N SER A 104 -1.28 -4.83 10.19
CA SER A 104 0.08 -5.25 10.48
C SER A 104 0.42 -6.53 9.71
N PRO A 105 1.61 -6.61 9.08
CA PRO A 105 2.03 -7.82 8.38
C PRO A 105 2.04 -9.01 9.34
N LEU A 106 1.50 -10.14 8.87
CA LEU A 106 1.56 -11.39 9.61
C LEU A 106 3.00 -11.91 9.58
N PHE A 107 3.72 -11.73 10.69
CA PHE A 107 5.03 -12.34 10.87
C PHE A 107 4.89 -13.84 11.15
N ILE A 108 4.60 -14.61 10.11
CA ILE A 108 4.55 -16.07 10.19
C ILE A 108 5.98 -16.57 10.15
N ARG A 109 6.47 -17.12 11.28
CA ARG A 109 7.73 -17.85 11.29
C ARG A 109 7.55 -19.13 10.48
N SER A 110 8.12 -19.14 9.28
CA SER A 110 8.15 -20.31 8.42
C SER A 110 9.04 -21.40 9.04
N LYS A 111 8.66 -22.67 8.82
CA LYS A 111 9.49 -23.84 9.15
C LYS A 111 10.38 -24.29 7.98
N ILE A 112 10.43 -23.50 6.90
CA ILE A 112 11.23 -23.79 5.71
C ILE A 112 12.71 -23.71 6.09
N SER A 113 13.49 -24.72 5.70
CA SER A 113 14.94 -24.72 5.90
C SER A 113 15.64 -23.78 4.90
N GLU A 114 16.85 -23.34 5.22
CA GLU A 114 17.63 -22.48 4.34
C GLU A 114 17.92 -23.16 3.00
N GLU A 115 18.14 -24.49 3.00
CA GLU A 115 18.34 -25.27 1.78
C GLU A 115 17.11 -25.23 0.87
N MET A 116 15.92 -25.45 1.44
CA MET A 116 14.66 -25.36 0.67
C MET A 116 14.41 -23.95 0.14
N LEU A 117 14.77 -22.92 0.92
CA LEU A 117 14.64 -21.53 0.48
C LEU A 117 15.55 -21.26 -0.72
N ASN A 118 16.83 -21.64 -0.64
CA ASN A 118 17.80 -21.48 -1.72
C ASN A 118 17.39 -22.24 -2.98
N GLU A 119 16.91 -23.48 -2.85
CA GLU A 119 16.37 -24.25 -3.98
C GLU A 119 15.19 -23.55 -4.65
N ASN A 120 14.29 -22.95 -3.87
CA ASN A 120 13.14 -22.25 -4.42
C ASN A 120 13.53 -20.92 -5.08
N ILE A 121 14.51 -20.20 -4.53
CA ILE A 121 15.06 -18.98 -5.14
C ILE A 121 15.67 -19.30 -6.51
N GLU A 122 16.49 -20.35 -6.62
CA GLU A 122 17.04 -20.76 -7.91
C GLU A 122 15.96 -21.19 -8.90
N LYS A 123 14.92 -21.92 -8.45
CA LYS A 123 13.76 -22.24 -9.31
C LYS A 123 13.04 -20.99 -9.81
N ILE A 124 12.83 -19.99 -8.94
CA ILE A 124 12.21 -18.71 -9.33
C ILE A 124 13.09 -17.98 -10.34
N ARG A 125 14.41 -17.95 -10.11
CA ARG A 125 15.38 -17.36 -11.03
C ARG A 125 15.32 -18.03 -12.41
N ASP A 126 15.36 -19.36 -12.47
CA ASP A 126 15.30 -20.12 -13.71
C ASP A 126 13.99 -19.88 -14.47
N LEU A 127 12.86 -19.90 -13.76
CA LEU A 127 11.54 -19.62 -14.36
C LEU A 127 11.45 -18.17 -14.88
N THR A 128 11.99 -17.21 -14.13
CA THR A 128 12.02 -15.80 -14.54
C THR A 128 12.88 -15.60 -15.78
N LEU A 129 14.04 -16.25 -15.87
CA LEU A 129 14.90 -16.19 -17.06
C LEU A 129 14.32 -16.92 -18.27
N LYS A 130 13.54 -17.98 -18.04
CA LYS A 130 12.91 -18.77 -19.11
C LYS A 130 11.67 -18.12 -19.69
N PHE A 131 10.85 -17.48 -18.84
CA PHE A 131 9.50 -17.01 -19.22
C PHE A 131 9.30 -15.51 -19.05
N GLY A 132 10.17 -14.82 -18.30
CA GLY A 132 10.06 -13.38 -18.06
C GLY A 132 10.67 -12.54 -19.18
N GLU A 133 10.25 -11.28 -19.24
CA GLU A 133 10.81 -10.30 -20.18
C GLU A 133 12.13 -9.72 -19.66
N THR A 134 13.18 -9.83 -20.47
CA THR A 134 14.54 -9.38 -20.10
C THR A 134 14.85 -7.96 -20.54
N GLU A 135 13.90 -7.23 -21.13
CA GLU A 135 14.05 -5.82 -21.50
C GLU A 135 14.05 -4.89 -20.28
N GLY A 136 13.48 -5.33 -19.15
CA GLY A 136 13.46 -4.61 -17.88
C GLY A 136 14.61 -5.00 -16.93
N VAL A 137 14.34 -4.94 -15.62
CA VAL A 137 15.35 -5.19 -14.57
C VAL A 137 15.67 -6.68 -14.37
N ALA A 138 14.86 -7.59 -14.93
CA ALA A 138 15.06 -9.03 -14.81
C ALA A 138 16.39 -9.52 -15.41
N SER A 139 16.97 -8.78 -16.37
CA SER A 139 18.28 -9.08 -16.95
C SER A 139 19.45 -8.98 -15.96
N ILE A 140 19.24 -8.40 -14.76
CA ILE A 140 20.22 -8.44 -13.68
C ILE A 140 20.44 -9.88 -13.18
N LEU A 141 19.42 -10.75 -13.29
CA LEU A 141 19.51 -12.15 -12.88
C LEU A 141 20.40 -13.00 -13.80
N ASP A 142 20.65 -12.53 -15.03
CA ASP A 142 21.56 -13.14 -15.99
C ASP A 142 22.70 -12.16 -16.30
N GLU A 143 23.79 -12.26 -15.53
CA GLU A 143 24.92 -11.34 -15.62
C GLU A 143 25.51 -11.25 -17.03
N ASN A 144 25.35 -12.28 -17.88
CA ASN A 144 26.18 -12.47 -19.08
C ASN A 144 25.45 -12.44 -20.43
N LYS A 145 24.11 -12.35 -20.51
CA LYS A 145 23.41 -12.56 -21.80
C LYS A 145 22.62 -11.40 -22.38
N VAL A 146 22.09 -10.51 -21.55
CA VAL A 146 21.22 -9.42 -22.04
C VAL A 146 21.77 -8.09 -21.56
N ASP A 147 22.20 -7.29 -22.53
CA ASP A 147 22.58 -5.90 -22.35
C ASP A 147 21.33 -5.04 -22.56
N ASN A 148 20.92 -4.30 -21.52
CA ASN A 148 19.85 -3.33 -21.63
C ASN A 148 20.15 -2.09 -20.78
N ASN A 149 19.60 -0.95 -21.18
CA ASN A 149 19.88 0.34 -20.56
C ASN A 149 19.48 0.38 -19.08
N TYR A 150 18.40 -0.31 -18.68
CA TYR A 150 17.94 -0.36 -17.29
C TYR A 150 18.94 -1.07 -16.39
N LYS A 151 19.39 -2.28 -16.78
CA LYS A 151 20.43 -3.05 -16.09
C LYS A 151 21.69 -2.23 -15.92
N ASN A 152 22.21 -1.66 -17.01
CA ASN A 152 23.45 -0.90 -16.98
C ASN A 152 23.38 0.30 -16.02
N PHE A 153 22.21 0.94 -15.97
CA PHE A 153 21.99 2.09 -15.12
C PHE A 153 21.90 1.71 -13.63
N ILE A 154 21.24 0.60 -13.29
CA ILE A 154 20.94 0.27 -11.88
C ILE A 154 21.84 -0.80 -11.26
N VAL A 155 22.53 -1.64 -12.05
CA VAL A 155 23.28 -2.81 -11.54
C VAL A 155 24.32 -2.45 -10.48
N ASN A 156 25.02 -1.32 -10.65
CA ASN A 156 25.99 -0.85 -9.67
C ASN A 156 25.32 -0.46 -8.35
N SER A 157 24.15 0.19 -8.40
CA SER A 157 23.39 0.54 -7.21
C SER A 157 22.83 -0.70 -6.52
N VAL A 158 22.36 -1.70 -7.28
CA VAL A 158 21.91 -3.00 -6.74
C VAL A 158 23.06 -3.73 -6.02
N LYS A 159 24.25 -3.81 -6.65
CA LYS A 159 25.43 -4.45 -6.03
C LYS A 159 25.87 -3.73 -4.74
N ARG A 160 25.88 -2.40 -4.75
CA ARG A 160 26.18 -1.57 -3.57
C ARG A 160 25.15 -1.77 -2.46
N LEU A 161 23.86 -1.82 -2.80
CA LEU A 161 22.79 -2.08 -1.84
C LEU A 161 22.95 -3.47 -1.20
N ALA A 162 23.14 -4.52 -2.00
CA ALA A 162 23.34 -5.89 -1.50
C ALA A 162 24.55 -5.98 -0.55
N LYS A 163 25.66 -5.31 -0.91
CA LYS A 163 26.85 -5.22 -0.04
C LYS A 163 26.55 -4.46 1.25
N GLY A 164 25.89 -3.31 1.17
CA GLY A 164 25.52 -2.51 2.34
C GLY A 164 24.62 -3.29 3.31
N ILE A 165 23.67 -4.07 2.80
CA ILE A 165 22.83 -4.96 3.61
C ILE A 165 23.66 -6.03 4.30
N SER A 166 24.54 -6.72 3.56
CA SER A 166 25.41 -7.77 4.12
C SER A 166 26.35 -7.24 5.21
N ASP A 167 26.85 -6.02 5.04
CA ASP A 167 27.82 -5.39 5.94
C ASP A 167 27.16 -4.56 7.06
N PHE A 168 25.82 -4.47 7.09
CA PHE A 168 25.06 -3.56 7.96
C PHE A 168 25.48 -2.08 7.84
N ASP A 169 25.95 -1.66 6.66
CA ASP A 169 26.35 -0.27 6.37
C ASP A 169 25.12 0.57 5.98
N PHE A 170 24.47 1.16 6.98
CA PHE A 170 23.29 2.01 6.78
C PHE A 170 23.52 3.21 5.86
N LYS A 171 24.76 3.75 5.82
CA LYS A 171 25.09 4.87 4.94
C LYS A 171 25.09 4.41 3.49
N GLU A 172 25.72 3.27 3.23
CA GLU A 172 25.76 2.69 1.89
C GLU A 172 24.39 2.22 1.42
N ILE A 173 23.59 1.58 2.29
CA ILE A 173 22.19 1.23 2.02
C ILE A 173 21.42 2.47 1.59
N THR A 174 21.51 3.57 2.36
CA THR A 174 20.80 4.82 2.06
C THR A 174 21.21 5.40 0.70
N GLU A 175 22.51 5.51 0.44
CA GLU A 175 23.01 6.12 -0.80
C GLU A 175 22.78 5.24 -2.03
N ALA A 176 22.80 3.92 -1.90
CA ALA A 176 22.46 3.00 -2.98
C ALA A 176 20.96 3.05 -3.30
N SER A 177 20.09 3.03 -2.28
CA SER A 177 18.63 3.09 -2.45
C SER A 177 18.17 4.40 -3.11
N LYS A 178 18.74 5.56 -2.74
CA LYS A 178 18.43 6.85 -3.41
C LYS A 178 18.67 6.82 -4.92
N ARG A 179 19.60 5.99 -5.40
CA ARG A 179 19.92 5.83 -6.82
C ARG A 179 19.07 4.77 -7.51
N LEU A 180 18.11 4.16 -6.82
CA LEU A 180 17.16 3.19 -7.34
C LEU A 180 15.74 3.77 -7.41
N ILE A 181 15.40 4.70 -6.51
CA ILE A 181 14.05 5.30 -6.44
C ILE A 181 13.63 5.89 -7.79
N GLY A 182 12.45 5.50 -8.26
CA GLY A 182 11.80 6.02 -9.45
C GLY A 182 12.36 5.50 -10.78
N LEU A 183 13.18 4.45 -10.77
CA LEU A 183 13.83 3.91 -11.97
C LEU A 183 13.19 2.63 -12.49
N GLY A 184 13.30 2.40 -13.79
CA GLY A 184 12.77 1.20 -14.45
C GLY A 184 11.47 1.48 -15.22
N PRO A 185 11.05 0.52 -16.07
CA PRO A 185 9.78 0.62 -16.79
C PRO A 185 8.59 0.40 -15.84
N GLY A 186 7.40 0.85 -16.26
CA GLY A 186 6.13 0.63 -15.55
C GLY A 186 5.48 1.90 -14.99
N LEU A 187 4.24 1.76 -14.51
CA LEU A 187 3.53 2.82 -13.76
C LEU A 187 4.09 2.97 -12.34
N THR A 188 4.42 1.83 -11.71
CA THR A 188 5.37 1.75 -10.61
C THR A 188 6.73 1.41 -11.23
N PRO A 189 7.73 2.30 -11.13
CA PRO A 189 9.04 2.01 -11.68
C PRO A 189 9.60 0.72 -11.09
N ALA A 190 10.05 -0.22 -11.93
CA ALA A 190 10.44 -1.57 -11.50
C ALA A 190 11.51 -1.61 -10.37
N ALA A 191 12.35 -0.57 -10.24
CA ALA A 191 13.31 -0.47 -9.15
C ALA A 191 12.65 -0.11 -7.80
N ASP A 192 11.51 0.58 -7.80
CA ASP A 192 10.70 0.80 -6.59
C ASP A 192 10.08 -0.52 -6.12
N ASP A 193 9.59 -1.34 -7.05
CA ASP A 193 9.09 -2.69 -6.75
C ASP A 193 10.20 -3.61 -6.21
N PHE A 194 11.41 -3.50 -6.78
CA PHE A 194 12.60 -4.18 -6.27
C PHE A 194 12.96 -3.74 -4.85
N LEU A 195 13.00 -2.42 -4.58
CA LEU A 195 13.27 -1.88 -3.25
C LEU A 195 12.20 -2.33 -2.25
N LEU A 196 10.93 -2.37 -2.65
CA LEU A 196 9.85 -2.86 -1.81
C LEU A 196 10.04 -4.35 -1.45
N GLY A 197 10.47 -5.17 -2.41
CA GLY A 197 10.78 -6.59 -2.17
C GLY A 197 11.93 -6.81 -1.18
N ILE A 198 12.88 -5.88 -1.07
CA ILE A 198 13.97 -5.93 -0.09
C ILE A 198 13.49 -5.57 1.33
N LEU A 199 12.42 -4.79 1.47
CA LEU A 199 11.87 -4.37 2.76
C LEU A 199 10.94 -5.42 3.41
N ALA A 200 10.47 -6.39 2.63
CA ALA A 200 9.53 -7.44 3.04
C ALA A 200 10.25 -8.60 3.78
#